data_AF-A0A9Q1MT15-F1
#
_entry.id   AF-A0A9Q1MT15-F1
#
_cell.length_a   1.000
_cell.length_b   1.000
_cell.length_c   1.000
_cell.angle_alpha   90.00
_cell.angle_beta   90.00
_cell.angle_gamma   90.00
#
_symmetry.space_group_name_H-M   'P 1'
#
loop_
_entity.id
_entity.type
_entity.pdbx_description
1 polymer ?
#
loop_
_entity_poly.entity_id
_entity_poly.type
_entity_poly.pdbx_seq_one_letter_code
_entity_poly.pdbx_strand_id
1 'polypeptide(L)'
;MGAVKHFILLCNVRGKGWKGWGEISYGGHQCVERAKADEFLVRSWMEEVYSGINKHIISDIIGLDSLKAASIDEDLPRDSQDIRLRMDGLFENKEQAIHFTKEFIALYTNGPAGGGGISTGHKKEIILEKALVKRKDVQWHVTATRNKIMQSDDLASPKNIIQTSSFHESVLRSLPTETTLDHKEGAAQIQLSPTPHDRKIPLYDCSHSRAGDKGDDINFFLIPYFPPDIGRLKKIVSFPHLS
;
A
#
# COMPACT_ATOMS: atom_id res chain seq x y z
N MET A 1 -41.87 29.09 -33.02
CA MET A 1 -40.65 28.30 -33.30
C MET A 1 -39.65 28.59 -32.19
N GLY A 2 -39.50 27.67 -31.22
CA GLY A 2 -38.66 27.91 -30.04
C GLY A 2 -37.18 27.83 -30.39
N ALA A 3 -36.41 28.88 -30.09
CA ALA A 3 -34.97 28.89 -30.30
C ALA A 3 -34.31 27.77 -29.47
N VAL A 4 -33.69 26.81 -30.15
CA VAL A 4 -32.89 25.75 -29.51
C VAL A 4 -31.69 26.42 -28.84
N LYS A 5 -31.67 26.44 -27.50
CA LYS A 5 -30.55 27.00 -26.74
C LYS A 5 -29.39 26.00 -26.78
N HIS A 6 -28.33 26.32 -27.52
CA HIS A 6 -27.12 25.50 -27.59
C HIS A 6 -26.19 25.80 -26.40
N PHE A 7 -25.92 24.77 -25.60
CA PHE A 7 -24.98 24.80 -24.47
C PHE A 7 -23.88 23.75 -24.66
N ILE A 8 -22.71 24.01 -24.07
CA ILE A 8 -21.59 23.07 -23.95
C ILE A 8 -21.42 22.72 -22.46
N LEU A 9 -21.11 21.46 -22.17
CA LEU A 9 -20.71 21.01 -20.84
C LEU A 9 -19.25 21.43 -20.58
N LEU A 10 -19.04 22.25 -19.56
CA LEU A 10 -17.74 22.57 -19.00
C LEU A 10 -17.51 21.70 -17.76
N CYS A 11 -16.38 21.00 -17.72
CA CYS A 11 -15.91 20.30 -16.53
C CYS A 11 -14.84 21.15 -15.85
N ASN A 12 -15.16 21.73 -14.70
CA ASN A 12 -14.24 22.54 -13.91
C ASN A 12 -13.58 21.69 -12.82
N VAL A 13 -12.28 21.89 -12.59
CA VAL A 13 -11.54 21.19 -11.52
C VAL A 13 -11.46 22.11 -10.31
N ARG A 14 -11.93 21.64 -9.15
CA ARG A 14 -11.84 22.36 -7.88
C ARG A 14 -11.28 21.47 -6.77
N GLY A 15 -10.50 22.06 -5.87
CA GLY A 15 -10.05 21.36 -4.66
C GLY A 15 -11.19 21.20 -3.66
N LYS A 16 -11.33 20.03 -3.04
CA LYS A 16 -12.38 19.70 -2.06
C LYS A 16 -11.82 19.23 -0.70
N GLY A 17 -10.61 19.67 -0.36
CA GLY A 17 -9.93 19.29 0.87
C GLY A 17 -8.86 18.23 0.67
N TRP A 18 -8.71 17.34 1.66
CA TRP A 18 -7.66 16.34 1.74
C TRP A 18 -8.23 14.95 2.01
N LYS A 19 -7.86 14.00 1.17
CA LYS A 19 -8.19 12.59 1.35
C LYS A 19 -7.07 11.90 2.14
N GLY A 20 -7.44 11.17 3.19
CA GLY A 20 -6.58 10.20 3.88
C GLY A 20 -7.14 8.79 3.73
N TRP A 21 -6.28 7.78 3.66
CA TRP A 21 -6.71 6.38 3.62
C TRP A 21 -5.76 5.48 4.39
N GLY A 22 -6.31 4.37 4.89
CA GLY A 22 -5.58 3.31 5.56
C GLY A 22 -6.18 1.94 5.23
N GLU A 23 -5.32 0.94 5.14
CA GLU A 23 -5.67 -0.45 4.88
C GLU A 23 -4.89 -1.38 5.80
N ILE A 24 -5.57 -2.37 6.37
CA ILE A 24 -4.97 -3.47 7.15
C ILE A 24 -5.68 -4.79 6.83
N SER A 25 -4.91 -5.87 6.70
CA SER A 25 -5.47 -7.18 6.35
C SER A 25 -5.55 -8.09 7.57
N TYR A 26 -6.56 -8.93 7.66
CA TYR A 26 -6.66 -9.99 8.67
C TYR A 26 -7.02 -11.30 8.00
N GLY A 27 -6.46 -12.40 8.52
CA GLY A 27 -6.77 -13.74 8.03
C GLY A 27 -6.94 -14.73 9.17
N GLY A 28 -7.63 -15.83 8.92
CA GLY A 28 -7.91 -16.87 9.90
C GLY A 28 -9.15 -16.58 10.75
N HIS A 29 -9.29 -17.30 11.86
CA HIS A 29 -10.49 -17.23 12.72
C HIS A 29 -10.76 -15.78 13.18
N GLN A 30 -12.04 -15.40 13.21
CA GLN A 30 -12.50 -14.07 13.65
C GLN A 30 -11.80 -12.88 12.95
N CYS A 31 -11.35 -13.04 11.70
CA CYS A 31 -10.72 -11.94 10.94
C CYS A 31 -11.65 -10.73 10.79
N VAL A 32 -12.96 -10.95 10.60
CA VAL A 32 -13.97 -9.90 10.50
C VAL A 32 -14.10 -9.12 11.82
N GLU A 33 -14.19 -9.81 12.95
CA GLU A 33 -14.31 -9.17 14.26
C GLU A 33 -13.05 -8.37 14.61
N ARG A 34 -11.88 -8.85 14.22
CA ARG A 34 -10.62 -8.09 14.35
C ARG A 34 -10.62 -6.82 13.50
N ALA A 35 -11.09 -6.87 12.25
CA ALA A 35 -11.25 -5.68 11.43
C ALA A 35 -12.29 -4.69 11.99
N LYS A 36 -13.41 -5.17 12.52
CA LYS A 36 -14.40 -4.32 13.19
C LYS A 36 -13.83 -3.63 14.44
N ALA A 37 -13.00 -4.34 15.20
CA ALA A 37 -12.31 -3.78 16.36
C ALA A 37 -11.34 -2.65 15.96
N ASP A 38 -10.57 -2.84 14.88
CA ASP A 38 -9.72 -1.79 14.32
C ASP A 38 -10.50 -0.57 13.85
N GLU A 39 -11.61 -0.78 13.14
CA GLU A 39 -12.48 0.30 12.72
C GLU A 39 -12.95 1.11 13.93
N PHE A 40 -13.42 0.44 14.97
CA PHE A 40 -13.87 1.06 16.20
C PHE A 40 -12.75 1.88 16.86
N LEU A 41 -11.54 1.33 16.97
CA LEU A 41 -10.38 2.01 17.56
C LEU A 41 -10.03 3.28 16.81
N VAL A 42 -9.85 3.20 15.48
CA VAL A 42 -9.48 4.37 14.66
C VAL A 42 -10.55 5.44 14.72
N ARG A 43 -11.84 5.07 14.65
CA ARG A 43 -12.95 6.02 14.82
C ARG A 43 -12.96 6.68 16.18
N SER A 44 -12.64 5.94 17.24
CA SER A 44 -12.60 6.45 18.60
C SER A 44 -11.45 7.44 18.80
N TRP A 45 -10.23 7.09 18.39
CA TRP A 45 -9.06 7.98 18.51
C TRP A 45 -9.23 9.26 17.69
N MET A 46 -9.82 9.15 16.50
CA MET A 46 -10.11 10.32 15.67
C MET A 46 -11.15 11.25 16.32
N GLU A 47 -12.21 10.71 16.92
CA GLU A 47 -13.26 11.48 17.60
C GLU A 47 -12.76 12.19 18.86
N GLU A 48 -11.83 11.55 19.59
CA GLU A 48 -11.20 12.11 20.80
C GLU A 48 -10.46 13.41 20.50
N VAL A 49 -9.74 13.46 19.38
CA VAL A 49 -8.98 14.66 18.95
C VAL A 49 -9.87 15.63 18.17
N TYR A 50 -10.79 15.13 17.34
CA TYR A 50 -11.63 15.93 16.46
C TYR A 50 -13.11 15.51 16.59
N SER A 51 -13.87 16.26 17.38
CA SER A 51 -15.30 15.98 17.57
C SER A 51 -16.09 16.10 16.27
N GLY A 52 -16.91 15.11 15.98
CA GLY A 52 -17.75 14.97 14.80
C GLY A 52 -17.01 14.58 13.52
N ILE A 53 -15.74 14.20 13.59
CA ILE A 53 -14.93 13.86 12.41
C ILE A 53 -15.38 12.55 11.75
N ASN A 54 -16.00 11.65 12.52
CA ASN A 54 -16.40 10.33 12.04
C ASN A 54 -17.38 10.36 10.86
N LYS A 55 -18.18 11.43 10.71
CA LYS A 55 -19.08 11.62 9.55
C LYS A 55 -18.33 11.76 8.21
N HIS A 56 -17.02 12.00 8.27
CA HIS A 56 -16.14 12.14 7.11
C HIS A 56 -15.33 10.87 6.81
N ILE A 57 -15.49 9.82 7.63
CA ILE A 57 -14.73 8.56 7.54
C ILE A 57 -15.67 7.43 7.13
N ILE A 58 -15.34 6.76 6.04
CA ILE A 58 -16.04 5.58 5.52
C ILE A 58 -15.11 4.37 5.65
N SER A 59 -15.69 3.22 5.96
CA SER A 59 -15.03 1.94 6.20
C SER A 59 -15.67 0.88 5.30
N ASP A 60 -14.83 0.06 4.69
CA ASP A 60 -15.23 -1.07 3.86
C ASP A 60 -14.39 -2.29 4.27
N ILE A 61 -15.02 -3.44 4.50
CA ILE A 61 -14.30 -4.71 4.70
C ILE A 61 -14.22 -5.44 3.36
N ILE A 62 -13.06 -5.34 2.72
CA ILE A 62 -12.78 -6.02 1.46
C ILE A 62 -12.69 -7.53 1.68
N GLY A 63 -13.41 -8.30 0.85
CA GLY A 63 -13.58 -9.75 1.04
C GLY A 63 -14.88 -10.14 1.75
N LEU A 64 -15.61 -9.15 2.29
CA LEU A 64 -16.94 -9.31 2.87
C LEU A 64 -17.97 -8.40 2.17
N ASP A 65 -17.75 -7.09 2.20
CA ASP A 65 -18.77 -6.08 1.86
C ASP A 65 -18.53 -5.39 0.50
N SER A 66 -17.52 -5.82 -0.28
CA SER A 66 -17.06 -5.12 -1.50
C SER A 66 -18.08 -5.02 -2.64
N LEU A 67 -19.14 -5.84 -2.65
CA LEU A 67 -20.10 -5.93 -3.75
C LEU A 67 -21.56 -5.64 -3.35
N LYS A 68 -21.90 -5.63 -2.06
CA LYS A 68 -23.29 -5.51 -1.59
C LYS A 68 -23.46 -4.28 -0.72
N ALA A 69 -24.17 -3.27 -1.24
CA ALA A 69 -24.55 -2.07 -0.51
C ALA A 69 -25.68 -2.29 0.53
N ALA A 70 -26.21 -3.51 0.68
CA ALA A 70 -27.18 -3.88 1.70
C ALA A 70 -27.34 -5.41 1.76
N SER A 71 -27.66 -5.93 2.95
CA SER A 71 -27.89 -7.34 3.36
C SER A 71 -26.65 -8.17 3.71
N ILE A 72 -26.32 -8.13 5.00
CA ILE A 72 -25.51 -9.13 5.70
C ILE A 72 -26.47 -10.30 6.00
N ASP A 73 -26.27 -11.45 5.35
CA ASP A 73 -26.68 -12.72 5.96
C ASP A 73 -25.56 -13.07 6.94
N GLU A 74 -25.84 -13.01 8.24
CA GLU A 74 -24.86 -13.22 9.32
C GLU A 74 -24.43 -14.70 9.48
N ASP A 75 -25.01 -15.63 8.72
CA ASP A 75 -25.00 -17.05 9.07
C ASP A 75 -24.07 -17.96 8.24
N LEU A 76 -23.02 -17.44 7.60
CA LEU A 76 -22.03 -18.30 6.94
C LEU A 76 -20.73 -18.39 7.75
N PRO A 77 -20.42 -19.55 8.38
CA PRO A 77 -19.12 -19.79 8.99
C PRO A 77 -18.06 -19.77 7.89
N ARG A 78 -17.26 -18.72 7.87
CA ARG A 78 -16.11 -18.53 6.97
C ARG A 78 -14.85 -18.63 7.81
N ASP A 79 -14.59 -19.81 8.36
CA ASP A 79 -13.42 -20.10 9.20
C ASP A 79 -12.07 -20.00 8.46
N SER A 80 -12.03 -19.45 7.24
CA SER A 80 -10.83 -19.36 6.41
C SER A 80 -10.89 -18.18 5.44
N GLN A 81 -11.33 -17.02 5.90
CA GLN A 81 -11.27 -15.81 5.07
C GLN A 81 -10.10 -14.91 5.40
N ASP A 82 -9.45 -14.45 4.34
CA ASP A 82 -8.58 -13.30 4.37
C ASP A 82 -9.41 -12.08 3.93
N ILE A 83 -9.49 -11.10 4.81
CA ILE A 83 -10.21 -9.85 4.63
C ILE A 83 -9.25 -8.68 4.75
N ARG A 84 -9.66 -7.51 4.23
CA ARG A 84 -8.92 -6.26 4.40
C ARG A 84 -9.87 -5.15 4.79
N LEU A 85 -9.66 -4.58 5.97
CA LEU A 85 -10.28 -3.32 6.34
C LEU A 85 -9.64 -2.21 5.51
N ARG A 86 -10.48 -1.44 4.83
CA ARG A 86 -10.11 -0.19 4.17
C ARG A 86 -10.91 0.94 4.79
N MET A 87 -10.24 2.00 5.21
CA MET A 87 -10.88 3.22 5.69
C MET A 87 -10.42 4.41 4.87
N ASP A 88 -11.37 5.20 4.39
CA ASP A 88 -11.14 6.42 3.62
C ASP A 88 -11.79 7.61 4.34
N GLY A 89 -11.02 8.67 4.55
CA GLY A 89 -11.49 9.93 5.14
C GLY A 89 -11.34 11.10 4.18
N LEU A 90 -12.37 11.95 4.09
CA LEU A 90 -12.30 13.22 3.35
C LEU A 90 -12.40 14.41 4.31
N PHE A 91 -11.27 15.06 4.55
CA PHE A 91 -11.10 16.10 5.55
C PHE A 91 -10.93 17.48 4.93
N GLU A 92 -11.19 18.52 5.71
CA GLU A 92 -11.00 19.91 5.26
C GLU A 92 -9.50 20.27 5.23
N ASN A 93 -8.78 19.83 6.26
CA ASN A 93 -7.37 20.21 6.50
C ASN A 93 -6.41 19.05 6.23
N LYS A 94 -5.18 19.39 5.82
CA LYS A 94 -4.13 18.38 5.57
C LYS A 94 -3.76 17.64 6.84
N GLU A 95 -3.74 18.37 7.95
CA GLU A 95 -3.33 17.92 9.27
C GLU A 95 -4.25 16.80 9.77
N GLN A 96 -5.55 16.90 9.52
CA GLN A 96 -6.52 15.85 9.84
C GLN A 96 -6.27 14.57 9.02
N ALA A 97 -5.97 14.70 7.72
CA ALA A 97 -5.65 13.56 6.88
C ALA A 97 -4.35 12.86 7.32
N ILE A 98 -3.33 13.64 7.70
CA ILE A 98 -2.08 13.10 8.26
C ILE A 98 -2.34 12.43 9.61
N HIS A 99 -3.12 13.06 10.49
CA HIS A 99 -3.48 12.50 11.79
C HIS A 99 -4.19 11.16 11.63
N PHE A 100 -5.18 11.09 10.75
CA PHE A 100 -5.87 9.85 10.40
C PHE A 100 -4.89 8.74 9.98
N THR A 101 -3.91 9.04 9.12
CA THR A 101 -2.90 8.04 8.74
C THR A 101 -2.03 7.59 9.92
N LYS A 102 -1.76 8.47 10.88
CA LYS A 102 -0.99 8.13 12.09
C LYS A 102 -1.79 7.21 13.02
N GLU A 103 -3.05 7.52 13.26
CA GLU A 103 -3.96 6.67 14.04
C GLU A 103 -4.09 5.29 13.41
N PHE A 104 -4.20 5.24 12.08
CA PHE A 104 -4.24 3.97 11.37
C PHE A 104 -2.93 3.18 11.55
N ILE A 105 -1.76 3.81 11.49
CA ILE A 105 -0.47 3.13 11.73
C ILE A 105 -0.35 2.63 13.19
N ALA A 106 -0.97 3.32 14.15
CA ALA A 106 -0.96 2.94 15.56
C ALA A 106 -1.61 1.57 15.82
N LEU A 107 -2.41 1.05 14.88
CA LEU A 107 -2.98 -0.29 14.93
C LEU A 107 -1.91 -1.40 14.98
N TYR A 108 -0.69 -1.15 14.49
CA TYR A 108 0.39 -2.13 14.61
C TYR A 108 0.70 -2.55 16.06
N THR A 109 0.54 -1.61 17.00
CA THR A 109 0.86 -1.85 18.42
C THR A 109 -0.35 -1.86 19.32
N ASN A 110 -1.44 -1.20 18.90
CA ASN A 110 -2.65 -1.02 19.72
C ASN A 110 -3.88 -1.72 19.15
N GLY A 111 -3.78 -2.30 17.95
CA GLY A 111 -4.83 -3.10 17.32
C GLY A 111 -4.80 -4.58 17.76
N PRO A 112 -5.78 -5.38 17.32
CA PRO A 112 -5.85 -6.81 17.59
C PRO A 112 -4.73 -7.56 16.85
N ALA A 113 -4.34 -8.69 17.45
CA ALA A 113 -3.26 -9.54 16.96
C ALA A 113 -3.52 -10.09 15.54
N GLY A 114 -2.42 -10.35 14.82
CA GLY A 114 -2.45 -10.96 13.49
C GLY A 114 -2.76 -10.01 12.33
N GLY A 115 -2.48 -8.71 12.49
CA GLY A 115 -2.57 -7.71 11.43
C GLY A 115 -1.54 -7.94 10.31
N GLY A 116 -2.03 -8.15 9.10
CA GLY A 116 -1.30 -8.45 7.87
C GLY A 116 -0.78 -7.21 7.14
N GLY A 117 -0.03 -6.37 7.85
CA GLY A 117 0.58 -5.16 7.32
C GLY A 117 -0.40 -4.02 7.05
N ILE A 118 0.11 -2.79 7.18
CA ILE A 118 -0.62 -1.54 7.03
C ILE A 118 -0.13 -0.77 5.80
N SER A 119 -1.06 -0.30 4.97
CA SER A 119 -0.81 0.65 3.90
C SER A 119 -1.62 1.92 4.11
N THR A 120 -0.98 3.08 4.07
CA THR A 120 -1.65 4.37 4.29
C THR A 120 -1.20 5.40 3.27
N GLY A 121 -2.00 6.43 3.09
CA GLY A 121 -1.54 7.64 2.42
C GLY A 121 -2.50 8.79 2.56
N HIS A 122 -2.08 9.96 2.08
CA HIS A 122 -2.91 11.14 2.00
C HIS A 122 -2.60 11.92 0.73
N LYS A 123 -3.61 12.60 0.19
CA LYS A 123 -3.47 13.45 -1.00
C LYS A 123 -4.49 14.58 -0.98
N LYS A 124 -4.18 15.67 -1.70
CA LYS A 124 -5.15 16.73 -1.93
C LYS A 124 -6.25 16.21 -2.85
N GLU A 125 -7.51 16.37 -2.45
CA GLU A 125 -8.65 15.88 -3.22
C GLU A 125 -9.12 16.96 -4.20
N ILE A 126 -9.32 16.57 -5.45
CA ILE A 126 -9.89 17.40 -6.50
C ILE A 126 -11.19 16.78 -6.98
N ILE A 127 -12.21 17.59 -7.19
CA ILE A 127 -13.47 17.17 -7.79
C ILE A 127 -13.70 17.84 -9.13
N LEU A 128 -14.48 17.15 -9.95
CA LEU A 128 -14.95 17.66 -11.21
C LEU A 128 -16.36 18.22 -11.03
N GLU A 129 -16.49 19.54 -11.15
CA GLU A 129 -17.79 20.21 -11.18
C GLU A 129 -18.27 20.38 -12.62
N LYS A 130 -19.51 19.99 -12.88
CA LYS A 130 -20.16 20.16 -14.19
C LYS A 130 -20.87 21.51 -14.22
N ALA A 131 -20.58 22.30 -15.25
CA ALA A 131 -21.26 23.55 -15.53
C ALA A 131 -21.73 23.59 -16.99
N LEU A 132 -22.82 24.32 -17.27
CA LEU A 132 -23.29 24.56 -18.63
C LEU A 132 -22.88 25.96 -19.06
N VAL A 133 -22.15 26.05 -20.18
CA VAL A 133 -21.72 27.32 -20.77
C VAL A 133 -22.44 27.50 -22.11
N LYS A 134 -22.93 28.71 -22.40
CA LYS A 134 -23.63 28.96 -23.66
C LYS A 134 -22.63 28.80 -24.80
N ARG A 135 -23.06 28.20 -25.91
CA ARG A 135 -22.18 27.94 -27.07
C ARG A 135 -21.50 29.20 -27.60
N LYS A 136 -22.18 30.36 -27.50
CA LYS A 136 -21.69 31.67 -27.95
C LYS A 136 -20.54 32.24 -27.09
N ASP A 137 -20.40 31.77 -25.86
CA ASP A 137 -19.40 32.27 -24.91
C ASP A 137 -18.10 31.42 -24.96
N VAL A 138 -18.02 30.42 -25.84
CA VAL A 138 -16.85 29.53 -25.96
C VAL A 138 -16.13 29.73 -27.29
N GLN A 139 -14.88 30.18 -27.20
CA GLN A 139 -13.95 30.28 -28.33
C GLN A 139 -13.08 29.02 -28.39
N TRP A 140 -12.99 28.40 -29.57
CA TRP A 140 -12.21 27.19 -29.78
C TRP A 140 -11.10 27.48 -30.79
N HIS A 141 -9.89 27.02 -30.50
CA HIS A 141 -8.75 27.09 -31.40
C HIS A 141 -8.17 25.68 -31.53
N VAL A 142 -7.81 25.31 -32.75
CA VAL A 142 -7.17 24.02 -33.03
C VAL A 142 -5.77 24.31 -33.55
N THR A 143 -4.78 23.73 -32.90
CA THR A 143 -3.38 23.76 -33.34
C THR A 143 -2.91 22.35 -33.61
N ALA A 144 -2.24 22.15 -34.74
CA ALA A 144 -1.64 20.89 -35.12
C ALA A 144 -0.12 21.04 -35.11
N THR A 145 0.56 20.28 -34.25
CA THR A 145 2.02 20.26 -34.19
C THR A 145 2.50 18.96 -34.84
N ARG A 146 3.29 19.09 -35.90
CA ARG A 146 3.93 17.93 -36.55
C ARG A 146 5.22 17.61 -35.81
N ASN A 147 5.28 16.46 -35.15
CA ASN A 147 6.55 15.96 -34.61
C ASN A 147 7.51 15.69 -35.78
N LYS A 148 8.69 16.31 -35.75
CA LYS A 148 9.77 15.97 -36.68
C LYS A 148 10.21 14.54 -36.36
N ILE A 149 10.03 13.64 -37.32
CA ILE A 149 10.69 12.34 -37.31
C ILE A 149 12.18 12.64 -37.48
N MET A 150 13.01 12.21 -36.53
CA MET A 150 14.46 12.33 -36.65
C MET A 150 14.91 11.50 -37.85
N GLN A 151 15.47 12.16 -38.86
CA GLN A 151 16.26 11.49 -39.90
C GLN A 151 17.62 11.17 -39.28
N SER A 152 17.95 9.88 -39.30
CA SER A 152 19.25 9.37 -38.86
C SER A 152 20.25 9.49 -40.02
N ASP A 153 20.85 10.66 -40.20
CA ASP A 153 22.00 10.83 -41.07
C ASP A 153 23.18 11.40 -40.25
N ASP A 154 24.12 10.50 -39.97
CA ASP A 154 25.54 10.59 -40.36
C ASP A 154 26.61 10.34 -39.29
N LEU A 155 27.51 9.44 -39.69
CA LEU A 155 28.83 9.19 -39.14
C LEU A 155 29.69 10.46 -39.16
N ALA A 156 30.42 10.65 -38.05
CA ALA A 156 31.70 11.36 -37.89
C ALA A 156 31.68 12.52 -36.88
N SER A 157 32.67 12.47 -36.00
CA SER A 157 32.92 13.25 -34.79
C SER A 157 33.72 14.55 -35.08
N PRO A 158 34.27 15.27 -34.07
CA PRO A 158 33.65 15.88 -32.88
C PRO A 158 34.10 17.37 -32.68
N LYS A 159 33.42 18.14 -31.81
CA LYS A 159 34.01 18.95 -30.70
C LYS A 159 33.02 19.98 -30.12
N ASN A 160 32.72 19.79 -28.83
CA ASN A 160 32.63 20.80 -27.76
C ASN A 160 31.62 21.98 -27.86
N ILE A 161 30.53 21.95 -27.06
CA ILE A 161 30.38 22.67 -25.76
C ILE A 161 28.90 22.75 -25.29
N ILE A 162 28.67 22.13 -24.13
CA ILE A 162 27.84 22.52 -22.95
C ILE A 162 26.29 22.51 -23.00
N GLN A 163 25.78 21.54 -22.21
CA GLN A 163 24.64 21.50 -21.25
C GLN A 163 23.21 21.77 -21.73
N THR A 164 22.37 20.73 -21.64
CA THR A 164 21.30 20.70 -20.61
C THR A 164 20.78 19.28 -20.39
N SER A 165 20.38 19.05 -19.14
CA SER A 165 19.95 17.82 -18.46
C SER A 165 18.82 17.04 -19.14
N SER A 166 19.05 15.76 -19.44
CA SER A 166 18.01 14.78 -19.66
C SER A 166 17.68 14.04 -18.36
N PHE A 167 16.41 14.08 -18.00
CA PHE A 167 15.79 13.14 -17.10
C PHE A 167 15.64 11.78 -17.80
N HIS A 168 15.80 10.73 -16.99
CA HIS A 168 15.44 9.33 -17.26
C HIS A 168 16.28 8.59 -18.31
N GLU A 169 17.11 7.65 -17.84
CA GLU A 169 16.74 6.23 -17.77
C GLU A 169 18.01 5.37 -17.67
N SER A 170 18.26 4.79 -16.50
CA SER A 170 19.11 3.60 -16.37
C SER A 170 18.84 2.92 -15.03
N VAL A 171 17.77 2.15 -15.04
CA VAL A 171 17.61 1.00 -14.16
C VAL A 171 18.72 -0.01 -14.50
N LEU A 172 19.35 -0.56 -13.45
CA LEU A 172 20.36 -1.62 -13.43
C LEU A 172 21.80 -1.21 -13.77
N ARG A 173 22.58 -0.80 -12.76
CA ARG A 173 23.72 -1.60 -12.26
C ARG A 173 24.45 -0.91 -11.10
N SER A 174 24.44 -1.61 -9.96
CA SER A 174 25.59 -1.95 -9.10
C SER A 174 26.46 -0.87 -8.44
N LEU A 175 26.76 -1.19 -7.17
CA LEU A 175 27.90 -0.77 -6.31
C LEU A 175 27.69 0.53 -5.51
N PRO A 176 28.51 0.82 -4.49
CA PRO A 176 28.84 0.06 -3.28
C PRO A 176 28.74 0.94 -2.00
N THR A 177 28.84 0.31 -0.82
CA THR A 177 29.63 0.67 0.40
C THR A 177 30.23 2.10 0.40
N GLU A 178 30.13 3.01 1.39
CA GLU A 178 29.94 3.00 2.84
C GLU A 178 29.75 4.47 3.29
N THR A 179 29.22 4.76 4.50
CA THR A 179 29.82 5.62 5.57
C THR A 179 28.79 5.82 6.71
N THR A 180 28.90 4.95 7.70
CA THR A 180 28.88 5.17 9.18
C THR A 180 28.01 6.25 9.84
N LEU A 181 27.14 5.81 10.75
CA LEU A 181 27.10 6.28 12.16
C LEU A 181 26.70 5.11 13.08
N ASP A 182 27.46 5.00 14.17
CA ASP A 182 27.62 3.86 15.06
C ASP A 182 26.43 3.53 15.97
N HIS A 183 26.01 2.26 15.97
CA HIS A 183 25.66 1.54 17.19
C HIS A 183 26.18 0.10 17.09
N LYS A 184 27.05 -0.23 18.05
CA LYS A 184 27.67 -1.54 18.24
C LYS A 184 26.63 -2.60 18.57
N GLU A 185 26.41 -3.55 17.66
CA GLU A 185 26.14 -4.95 17.96
C GLU A 185 26.45 -5.76 16.69
N GLY A 186 27.38 -6.71 16.81
CA GLY A 186 28.03 -7.34 15.67
C GLY A 186 27.07 -8.17 14.81
N ALA A 187 26.71 -7.65 13.64
CA ALA A 187 26.14 -8.47 12.58
C ALA A 187 27.23 -9.43 12.09
N ALA A 188 27.08 -10.72 12.42
CA ALA A 188 27.91 -11.75 11.82
C ALA A 188 27.80 -11.64 10.29
N GLN A 189 28.92 -11.45 9.61
CA GLN A 189 28.98 -11.65 8.16
C GLN A 189 28.56 -13.10 7.89
N ILE A 190 27.32 -13.30 7.44
CA ILE A 190 26.81 -14.63 7.13
C ILE A 190 27.60 -15.13 5.93
N GLN A 191 28.52 -16.06 6.19
CA GLN A 191 29.30 -16.71 5.15
C GLN A 191 28.32 -17.57 4.33
N LEU A 192 28.05 -17.13 3.10
CA LEU A 192 27.08 -17.74 2.20
C LEU A 192 27.66 -19.04 1.61
N SER A 193 27.64 -20.12 2.38
CA SER A 193 27.86 -21.49 1.90
C SER A 193 26.77 -22.44 2.38
N PRO A 194 26.46 -23.51 1.63
CA PRO A 194 25.53 -24.54 2.09
C PRO A 194 25.94 -25.08 3.45
N THR A 195 24.96 -25.33 4.30
CA THR A 195 25.23 -25.78 5.66
C THR A 195 25.94 -27.14 5.63
N PRO A 196 27.02 -27.36 6.39
CA PRO A 196 27.67 -28.66 6.51
C PRO A 196 26.70 -29.73 7.03
N HIS A 197 26.72 -30.95 6.47
CA HIS A 197 25.76 -32.01 6.80
C HIS A 197 26.11 -32.80 8.08
N ASP A 198 27.39 -32.86 8.44
CA ASP A 198 27.90 -33.71 9.54
C ASP A 198 28.08 -32.98 10.89
N ARG A 199 27.69 -31.70 10.98
CA ARG A 199 27.84 -30.90 12.20
C ARG A 199 26.49 -30.36 12.66
N LYS A 200 26.26 -30.42 13.98
CA LYS A 200 25.14 -29.71 14.62
C LYS A 200 25.42 -28.21 14.53
N ILE A 201 24.51 -27.48 13.92
CA ILE A 201 24.56 -26.03 13.75
C ILE A 201 23.26 -25.41 14.27
N PRO A 202 23.33 -24.22 14.91
CA PRO A 202 22.14 -23.47 15.32
C PRO A 202 21.25 -23.09 14.13
N LEU A 203 19.93 -23.06 14.36
CA LEU A 203 18.94 -22.80 13.30
C LEU A 203 19.07 -21.40 12.66
N TYR A 204 19.50 -20.41 13.45
CA TYR A 204 19.73 -19.03 12.99
C TYR A 204 20.90 -18.91 12.01
N ASP A 205 21.82 -19.88 11.99
CA ASP A 205 22.97 -19.90 11.07
C ASP A 205 22.60 -20.44 9.68
N CYS A 206 21.50 -21.18 9.54
CA CYS A 206 21.08 -21.77 8.27
C CYS A 206 19.76 -21.23 7.71
N SER A 207 18.99 -20.50 8.51
CA SER A 207 17.69 -19.98 8.10
C SER A 207 17.28 -18.72 8.86
N HIS A 208 16.49 -17.88 8.19
CA HIS A 208 15.74 -16.82 8.86
C HIS A 208 14.37 -17.37 9.27
N SER A 209 13.91 -17.02 10.47
CA SER A 209 12.56 -17.38 10.91
C SER A 209 11.64 -16.16 11.00
N ARG A 210 10.36 -16.37 10.72
CA ARG A 210 9.29 -15.39 10.97
C ARG A 210 8.20 -16.09 11.76
N ALA A 211 7.79 -15.49 12.87
CA ALA A 211 6.61 -15.91 13.61
C ALA A 211 5.51 -14.87 13.41
N GLY A 212 4.29 -15.32 13.14
CA GLY A 212 3.10 -14.49 13.09
C GLY A 212 2.02 -15.13 13.95
N ASP A 213 1.57 -14.42 14.96
CA ASP A 213 0.49 -14.86 15.84
C ASP A 213 -0.86 -14.42 15.24
N LYS A 214 -1.80 -15.35 15.10
CA LYS A 214 -3.19 -15.12 14.70
C LYS A 214 -4.17 -15.56 15.80
N GLY A 215 -3.87 -15.26 17.05
CA GLY A 215 -4.73 -15.59 18.19
C GLY A 215 -4.40 -16.98 18.72
N ASP A 216 -5.25 -17.97 18.41
CA ASP A 216 -5.03 -19.35 18.86
C ASP A 216 -4.02 -20.11 17.98
N ASP A 217 -3.68 -19.57 16.80
CA ASP A 217 -2.75 -20.17 15.85
C ASP A 217 -1.45 -19.36 15.73
N ILE A 218 -0.32 -19.99 16.07
CA ILE A 218 1.01 -19.44 15.77
C ILE A 218 1.51 -19.95 14.41
N ASN A 219 1.71 -19.05 13.46
CA ASN A 219 2.35 -19.35 12.19
C ASN A 219 3.86 -19.15 12.32
N PHE A 220 4.65 -20.18 12.02
CA PHE A 220 6.11 -20.07 11.99
C PHE A 220 6.64 -20.44 10.61
N PHE A 221 7.34 -19.52 9.96
CA PHE A 221 8.02 -19.71 8.69
C PHE A 221 9.52 -19.81 8.91
N LEU A 222 10.15 -20.80 8.27
CA LEU A 222 11.60 -20.94 8.17
C LEU A 222 12.02 -20.79 6.72
N ILE A 223 12.83 -19.78 6.45
CA ILE A 223 13.37 -19.47 5.12
C ILE A 223 14.86 -19.83 5.13
N PRO A 224 15.27 -20.96 4.52
CA PRO A 224 16.68 -21.32 4.45
C PRO A 224 17.47 -20.30 3.62
N TYR A 225 18.72 -20.02 4.02
CA TYR A 225 19.63 -19.22 3.20
C TYR A 225 20.01 -19.93 1.89
N PHE A 226 19.99 -21.27 1.90
CA PHE A 226 20.31 -22.13 0.75
C PHE A 226 19.18 -23.11 0.42
N PRO A 227 18.70 -23.17 -0.84
CA PRO A 227 17.63 -24.09 -1.24
C PRO A 227 17.88 -25.58 -0.90
N PRO A 228 19.11 -26.13 -1.02
CA PRO A 228 19.39 -27.51 -0.64
C PRO A 228 19.13 -27.86 0.84
N ASP A 229 19.15 -26.87 1.74
CA ASP A 229 18.93 -27.10 3.19
C ASP A 229 17.44 -27.35 3.53
N ILE A 230 16.52 -27.16 2.59
CA ILE A 230 15.07 -27.41 2.79
C ILE A 230 14.77 -28.83 3.25
N GLY A 231 15.48 -29.83 2.71
CA GLY A 231 15.28 -31.24 3.07
C GLY A 231 15.73 -31.56 4.50
N ARG A 232 16.67 -30.77 5.04
CA ARG A 232 17.16 -30.91 6.41
C ARG A 232 16.22 -30.22 7.40
N LEU A 233 15.74 -29.03 7.07
CA LEU A 233 14.78 -28.28 7.89
C LEU A 233 13.46 -29.05 8.04
N LYS A 234 12.99 -29.72 6.99
CA LYS A 234 11.81 -30.60 7.04
C LYS A 234 11.90 -31.75 8.06
N LYS A 235 13.11 -32.18 8.45
CA LYS A 235 13.28 -33.24 9.47
C LYS A 235 13.12 -32.73 10.89
N ILE A 236 13.31 -31.43 11.12
CA ILE A 236 13.26 -30.79 12.44
C ILE A 236 11.88 -30.18 12.67
N VAL A 237 11.28 -29.59 11.62
CA VAL A 237 9.90 -29.11 11.62
C VAL A 237 8.99 -30.26 11.25
N SER A 238 8.61 -31.07 12.26
CA SER A 238 7.60 -32.11 12.08
C SER A 238 6.23 -31.43 12.04
N PHE A 239 5.63 -31.32 10.86
CA PHE A 239 4.20 -30.98 10.77
C PHE A 239 3.43 -32.18 11.35
N PRO A 240 2.53 -32.01 12.34
CA PRO A 240 1.57 -33.05 12.64
C PRO A 240 0.79 -33.31 11.34
N HIS A 241 0.74 -34.57 10.92
CA HIS A 241 -0.04 -35.00 9.77
C HIS A 241 -1.46 -34.41 9.88
N LEU A 242 -1.89 -33.64 8.88
CA LEU A 242 -3.32 -33.45 8.65
C LEU A 242 -3.91 -34.85 8.46
N SER A 243 -4.76 -35.25 9.41
CA SER A 243 -5.59 -36.45 9.34
C SER A 243 -6.92 -36.07 8.69
#